data_AF-A0A537X3A7-F1
#
_entry.id   AF-A0A537X3A7-F1
#
_cell.length_a   1.000
_cell.length_b   1.000
_cell.length_c   1.000
_cell.angle_alpha   90.00
_cell.angle_beta   90.00
_cell.angle_gamma   90.00
#
_symmetry.space_group_name_H-M   'P 1'
#
loop_
_entity.id
_entity.type
_entity.pdbx_description
1 polymer ?
#
loop_
_entity_poly.entity_id
_entity_poly.type
_entity_poly.pdbx_seq_one_letter_code
_entity_poly.pdbx_strand_id
1 'polypeptide(L)'
;MLLVSVWWRLLAAGIAVAGLWAAVLWVAPSTPSISSAEPPVRVAAPPVVVPVLASGGLRAVVQSGFPAPGGGRFDRFDVAAHPVAAPVNARGQVAFYATVLRSPAREGIFIAEGGQVRKLAAFGDNLSGGGTLAEFGAHPLPSLNAAGHGAFVAHIAGGRATEGVFLAAPEGVQTIARAGDDAPGMPGGVLISFDAPSVNDNDELAFVANVRRGRDTLDVLYFWNGRLLQRVTAEGDRLLRIGGTMDKIGGPALNNAGVIAFPAALFRGPALGGIFVAGARELRLVVGAGDRAPSGAMILRFSERVAIDDEGGIAFGAYLGEGGTTREAVMRSGAEGLAEIAAEGAPAPGGGRYAGFGPWPTAGPGGATAFIAALDGGPGPLAAFAGMPGEIGRVATAGETLPSGEVIGRFAVNAIAMAGPGGALTFATVAQRPDERSAIYCRSPELR
;
A
#
# COMPACT_ATOMS: atom_id res chain seq x y z
N MET A 1 45.68 9.12 -65.23
CA MET A 1 45.22 8.24 -64.12
C MET A 1 44.21 8.90 -63.17
N LEU A 2 43.55 10.01 -63.53
CA LEU A 2 42.53 10.68 -62.69
C LEU A 2 41.07 10.52 -63.18
N LEU A 3 40.85 10.02 -64.41
CA LEU A 3 39.50 9.78 -64.94
C LEU A 3 38.91 8.41 -64.57
N VAL A 4 39.76 7.42 -64.26
CA VAL A 4 39.30 6.05 -63.91
C VAL A 4 38.74 5.98 -62.48
N SER A 5 39.23 6.81 -61.57
CA SER A 5 38.78 6.81 -60.16
C SER A 5 37.43 7.50 -59.93
N VAL A 6 37.07 8.48 -60.78
CA VAL A 6 35.75 9.15 -60.73
C VAL A 6 34.66 8.22 -61.27
N TRP A 7 34.97 7.44 -62.31
CA TRP A 7 34.05 6.47 -62.88
C TRP A 7 33.68 5.36 -61.89
N TRP A 8 34.64 4.88 -61.10
CA TRP A 8 34.39 3.87 -60.07
C TRP A 8 33.49 4.37 -58.93
N ARG A 9 33.60 5.65 -58.56
CA ARG A 9 32.76 6.27 -57.52
C ARG A 9 31.32 6.49 -57.97
N LEU A 10 31.11 6.82 -59.24
CA LEU A 10 29.76 6.94 -59.83
C LEU A 10 29.09 5.57 -59.98
N LEU A 11 29.86 4.52 -60.31
CA LEU A 11 29.37 3.14 -60.39
C LEU A 11 28.94 2.61 -59.00
N ALA A 12 29.74 2.89 -57.97
CA ALA A 12 29.39 2.52 -56.58
C ALA A 12 28.13 3.24 -56.06
N ALA A 13 27.97 4.53 -56.39
CA ALA A 13 26.77 5.29 -56.04
C ALA A 13 25.52 4.79 -56.80
N GLY A 14 25.67 4.42 -58.08
CA GLY A 14 24.59 3.84 -58.88
C GLY A 14 24.10 2.50 -58.35
N ILE A 15 24.99 1.65 -57.86
CA ILE A 15 24.64 0.35 -57.25
C ILE A 15 23.89 0.55 -55.92
N ALA A 16 24.28 1.53 -55.11
CA ALA A 16 23.59 1.83 -53.85
C ALA A 16 22.16 2.36 -54.08
N VAL A 17 21.96 3.21 -55.10
CA VAL A 17 20.63 3.71 -55.47
C VAL A 17 19.77 2.59 -56.08
N ALA A 18 20.35 1.73 -56.92
CA ALA A 18 19.63 0.57 -57.48
C ALA A 18 19.22 -0.45 -56.39
N GLY A 19 20.06 -0.67 -55.38
CA GLY A 19 19.73 -1.48 -54.21
C GLY A 19 18.59 -0.89 -53.37
N LEU A 20 18.57 0.44 -53.20
CA LEU A 20 17.50 1.15 -52.50
C LEU A 20 16.15 1.02 -53.24
N TRP A 21 16.16 1.14 -54.58
CA TRP A 21 14.96 0.99 -55.40
C TRP A 21 14.48 -0.47 -55.48
N ALA A 22 15.39 -1.46 -55.48
CA ALA A 22 15.03 -2.88 -55.40
C ALA A 22 14.35 -3.24 -54.06
N ALA A 23 14.74 -2.58 -52.96
CA ALA A 23 14.08 -2.75 -51.66
C ALA A 23 12.68 -2.10 -51.60
N VAL A 24 12.48 -0.98 -52.31
CA VAL A 24 11.17 -0.32 -52.44
C VAL A 24 10.23 -1.11 -53.37
N LEU A 25 10.76 -1.77 -54.40
CA LEU A 25 9.98 -2.58 -55.35
C LEU A 25 9.64 -4.00 -54.85
N TRP A 26 10.26 -4.48 -53.76
CA TRP A 26 9.90 -5.76 -53.11
C TRP A 26 8.81 -5.61 -52.03
N VAL A 27 8.26 -4.42 -51.84
CA VAL A 27 7.01 -4.27 -51.09
C VAL A 27 5.87 -4.73 -52.00
N ALA A 28 5.57 -6.03 -51.92
CA ALA A 28 4.44 -6.63 -52.62
C ALA A 28 3.14 -5.89 -52.24
N PRO A 29 2.21 -5.68 -53.20
CA PRO A 29 0.86 -5.24 -52.86
C PRO A 29 0.20 -6.35 -52.04
N SER A 30 0.03 -6.12 -50.75
CA SER A 30 -0.81 -6.96 -49.91
C SER A 30 -2.23 -6.88 -50.46
N THR A 31 -2.70 -8.00 -51.00
CA THR A 31 -4.10 -8.22 -51.34
C THR A 31 -4.97 -7.94 -50.11
N PRO A 32 -6.08 -7.19 -50.22
CA PRO A 32 -7.00 -7.02 -49.10
C PRO A 32 -7.66 -8.37 -48.79
N SER A 33 -7.21 -9.01 -47.71
CA SER A 33 -7.88 -10.16 -47.14
C SER A 33 -9.21 -9.68 -46.54
N ILE A 34 -10.31 -9.94 -47.26
CA ILE A 34 -11.65 -9.90 -46.67
C ILE A 34 -11.75 -11.12 -45.76
N SER A 35 -11.28 -10.96 -44.52
CA SER A 35 -11.61 -11.84 -43.41
C SER A 35 -12.09 -10.93 -42.28
N SER A 36 -13.38 -11.01 -42.01
CA SER A 36 -14.03 -10.39 -40.87
C SER A 36 -13.49 -11.03 -39.59
N ALA A 37 -12.39 -10.50 -39.08
CA ALA A 37 -11.92 -10.70 -37.72
C ALA A 37 -11.56 -9.33 -37.17
N GLU A 38 -12.60 -8.56 -36.83
CA GLU A 38 -12.45 -7.45 -35.91
C GLU A 38 -11.73 -7.98 -34.66
N PRO A 39 -10.55 -7.47 -34.28
CA PRO A 39 -10.09 -7.66 -32.92
C PRO A 39 -11.20 -7.08 -32.03
N PRO A 40 -11.68 -7.78 -30.99
CA PRO A 40 -12.70 -7.22 -30.14
C PRO A 40 -12.12 -5.93 -29.58
N VAL A 41 -12.67 -4.80 -30.02
CA VAL A 41 -12.52 -3.52 -29.35
C VAL A 41 -12.91 -3.83 -27.91
N ARG A 42 -11.92 -3.92 -27.01
CA ARG A 42 -12.18 -3.97 -25.58
C ARG A 42 -12.72 -2.61 -25.22
N VAL A 43 -14.03 -2.46 -25.40
CA VAL A 43 -14.81 -1.45 -24.71
C VAL A 43 -14.48 -1.66 -23.24
N ALA A 44 -13.85 -0.66 -22.62
CA ALA A 44 -13.68 -0.65 -21.17
C ALA A 44 -15.05 -0.98 -20.57
N ALA A 45 -15.13 -2.06 -19.78
CA ALA A 45 -16.39 -2.45 -19.18
C ALA A 45 -16.96 -1.23 -18.43
N PRO A 46 -18.22 -0.85 -18.67
CA PRO A 46 -18.80 0.32 -18.02
C PRO A 46 -18.70 0.12 -16.50
N PRO A 47 -18.39 1.19 -15.74
CA PRO A 47 -18.32 1.09 -14.30
C PRO A 47 -19.67 0.58 -13.76
N VAL A 48 -19.61 -0.44 -12.90
CA VAL A 48 -20.82 -1.05 -12.31
C VAL A 48 -21.35 -0.11 -11.26
N VAL A 49 -22.61 0.33 -11.41
CA VAL A 49 -23.32 1.15 -10.41
C VAL A 49 -23.80 0.25 -9.27
N VAL A 50 -23.30 0.51 -8.07
CA VAL A 50 -23.75 0.01 -6.77
C VAL A 50 -24.61 1.12 -6.14
N PRO A 51 -25.79 0.81 -5.58
CA PRO A 51 -26.65 1.82 -4.96
C PRO A 51 -25.94 2.48 -3.76
N VAL A 52 -25.83 3.81 -3.80
CA VAL A 52 -25.33 4.66 -2.71
C VAL A 52 -26.51 5.40 -2.09
N LEU A 53 -26.64 5.30 -0.78
CA LEU A 53 -27.42 6.23 0.02
C LEU A 53 -26.45 7.27 0.59
N ALA A 54 -26.64 8.54 0.21
CA ALA A 54 -25.79 9.65 0.62
C ALA A 54 -26.37 10.40 1.82
N SER A 55 -25.63 10.38 2.92
CA SER A 55 -25.52 11.41 3.97
C SER A 55 -24.19 11.14 4.69
N GLY A 56 -23.60 12.10 5.42
CA GLY A 56 -22.27 11.99 6.04
C GLY A 56 -22.12 10.95 7.16
N GLY A 57 -22.89 9.87 7.09
CA GLY A 57 -22.77 8.67 7.89
C GLY A 57 -21.75 7.68 7.33
N LEU A 58 -21.32 6.80 8.24
CA LEU A 58 -20.61 5.57 7.93
C LEU A 58 -21.46 4.69 7.00
N ARG A 59 -20.87 4.21 5.90
CA ARG A 59 -21.56 3.35 4.91
C ARG A 59 -20.64 2.27 4.37
N ALA A 60 -21.20 1.14 3.94
CA ALA A 60 -20.47 0.16 3.15
C ALA A 60 -20.19 0.72 1.75
N VAL A 61 -18.94 0.70 1.30
CA VAL A 61 -18.55 1.09 -0.08
C VAL A 61 -18.49 -0.10 -1.02
N VAL A 62 -18.27 -1.31 -0.48
CA VAL A 62 -18.37 -2.58 -1.21
C VAL A 62 -18.71 -3.69 -0.22
N GLN A 63 -19.43 -4.71 -0.70
CA GLN A 63 -19.83 -5.89 0.09
C GLN A 63 -19.65 -7.18 -0.71
N SER A 64 -19.51 -8.30 -0.02
CA SER A 64 -19.52 -9.62 -0.66
C SER A 64 -20.86 -9.85 -1.39
N GLY A 65 -20.79 -10.57 -2.51
CA GLY A 65 -21.90 -10.78 -3.43
C GLY A 65 -22.16 -9.64 -4.42
N PHE A 66 -21.54 -8.46 -4.27
CA PHE A 66 -21.68 -7.39 -5.27
C PHE A 66 -20.98 -7.77 -6.59
N PRO A 67 -21.50 -7.32 -7.76
CA PRO A 67 -20.86 -7.62 -9.04
C PRO A 67 -19.46 -7.03 -9.10
N ALA A 68 -18.50 -7.82 -9.58
CA ALA A 68 -17.12 -7.37 -9.75
C ALA A 68 -16.87 -6.89 -11.19
N PRO A 69 -16.00 -5.88 -11.40
CA PRO A 69 -15.56 -5.50 -12.75
C PRO A 69 -14.92 -6.68 -13.47
N GLY A 70 -15.27 -6.87 -14.75
CA GLY A 70 -14.79 -8.01 -15.54
C GLY A 70 -15.59 -9.31 -15.33
N GLY A 71 -16.69 -9.26 -14.58
CA GLY A 71 -17.60 -10.38 -14.37
C GLY A 71 -17.41 -11.08 -13.02
N GLY A 72 -18.39 -11.90 -12.64
CA GLY A 72 -18.42 -12.57 -11.33
C GLY A 72 -18.93 -11.68 -10.21
N ARG A 73 -18.63 -12.04 -8.96
CA ARG A 73 -19.04 -11.31 -7.75
C ARG A 73 -17.91 -11.30 -6.72
N PHE A 74 -17.77 -10.20 -6.00
CA PHE A 74 -16.88 -10.13 -4.85
C PHE A 74 -17.25 -11.19 -3.81
N ASP A 75 -16.24 -11.75 -3.16
CA ASP A 75 -16.40 -12.85 -2.21
C ASP A 75 -15.84 -12.47 -0.85
N ARG A 76 -14.54 -12.20 -0.78
CA ARG A 76 -13.86 -11.77 0.45
C ARG A 76 -13.00 -10.55 0.18
N PHE A 77 -12.80 -9.77 1.24
CA PHE A 77 -11.86 -8.63 1.28
C PHE A 77 -10.65 -8.91 2.16
N ASP A 78 -10.59 -10.11 2.74
CA ASP A 78 -9.56 -10.54 3.67
C ASP A 78 -8.78 -11.74 3.15
N VAL A 79 -7.59 -11.88 3.71
CA VAL A 79 -6.76 -13.08 3.65
C VAL A 79 -6.50 -13.49 5.09
N ALA A 80 -6.65 -14.79 5.39
CA ALA A 80 -6.51 -15.29 6.74
C ALA A 80 -5.17 -14.85 7.35
N ALA A 81 -5.22 -14.37 8.59
CA ALA A 81 -4.09 -13.83 9.35
C ALA A 81 -3.43 -12.54 8.81
N HIS A 82 -3.88 -12.00 7.67
CA HIS A 82 -3.35 -10.75 7.12
C HIS A 82 -4.24 -9.57 7.50
N PRO A 83 -3.66 -8.39 7.76
CA PRO A 83 -4.43 -7.18 7.94
C PRO A 83 -5.16 -6.78 6.65
N VAL A 84 -6.30 -6.11 6.79
CA VAL A 84 -7.08 -5.59 5.65
C VAL A 84 -6.89 -4.08 5.58
N ALA A 85 -6.18 -3.61 4.55
CA ALA A 85 -6.01 -2.19 4.26
C ALA A 85 -6.98 -1.75 3.15
N ALA A 86 -7.64 -0.62 3.38
CA ALA A 86 -8.55 -0.01 2.42
C ALA A 86 -8.33 1.51 2.32
N PRO A 87 -7.16 1.99 1.85
CA PRO A 87 -6.82 3.42 1.89
C PRO A 87 -7.84 4.26 1.11
N VAL A 88 -8.13 5.45 1.61
CA VAL A 88 -9.04 6.41 0.99
C VAL A 88 -8.34 7.73 0.68
N ASN A 89 -8.52 8.24 -0.54
CA ASN A 89 -7.94 9.52 -0.95
C ASN A 89 -8.94 10.69 -0.85
N ALA A 90 -8.48 11.90 -1.16
CA ALA A 90 -9.28 13.13 -1.06
C ALA A 90 -10.50 13.17 -2.02
N ARG A 91 -10.51 12.33 -3.06
CA ARG A 91 -11.66 12.17 -3.98
C ARG A 91 -12.70 11.18 -3.45
N GLY A 92 -12.45 10.56 -2.29
CA GLY A 92 -13.29 9.50 -1.74
C GLY A 92 -13.13 8.16 -2.46
N GLN A 93 -12.06 7.99 -3.24
CA GLN A 93 -11.70 6.71 -3.83
C GLN A 93 -11.12 5.82 -2.73
N VAL A 94 -11.68 4.62 -2.59
CA VAL A 94 -11.22 3.60 -1.63
C VAL A 94 -10.60 2.45 -2.41
N ALA A 95 -9.30 2.22 -2.27
CA ALA A 95 -8.64 1.06 -2.87
C ALA A 95 -8.72 -0.14 -1.93
N PHE A 96 -8.88 -1.35 -2.46
CA PHE A 96 -9.00 -2.55 -1.64
C PHE A 96 -8.62 -3.82 -2.40
N TYR A 97 -8.15 -4.82 -1.67
CA TYR A 97 -8.00 -6.19 -2.14
C TYR A 97 -9.35 -6.94 -2.11
N ALA A 98 -9.61 -7.79 -3.09
CA ALA A 98 -10.74 -8.71 -3.04
C ALA A 98 -10.52 -10.01 -3.82
N THR A 99 -11.09 -11.12 -3.32
CA THR A 99 -11.34 -12.33 -4.12
C THR A 99 -12.66 -12.20 -4.88
N VAL A 100 -12.72 -12.84 -6.05
CA VAL A 100 -13.86 -12.77 -6.98
C VAL A 100 -14.29 -14.17 -7.40
N LEU A 101 -15.53 -14.52 -7.07
CA LEU A 101 -16.15 -15.77 -7.48
C LEU A 101 -16.70 -15.68 -8.90
N ARG A 102 -16.61 -16.81 -9.62
CA ARG A 102 -17.13 -16.97 -10.99
C ARG A 102 -16.58 -15.91 -11.95
N SER A 103 -15.29 -15.56 -11.78
CA SER A 103 -14.56 -14.63 -12.63
C SER A 103 -13.23 -15.26 -13.06
N PRO A 104 -12.75 -15.02 -14.29
CA PRO A 104 -11.39 -15.40 -14.66
C PRO A 104 -10.34 -14.67 -13.83
N ALA A 105 -10.65 -13.47 -13.34
CA ALA A 105 -9.72 -12.60 -12.64
C ALA A 105 -9.64 -12.88 -11.13
N ARG A 106 -10.13 -14.02 -10.62
CA ARG A 106 -10.05 -14.65 -9.26
C ARG A 106 -9.77 -13.78 -8.02
N GLU A 107 -8.83 -12.86 -8.06
CA GLU A 107 -8.51 -11.85 -7.06
C GLU A 107 -7.90 -10.58 -7.72
N GLY A 108 -7.90 -9.47 -7.00
CA GLY A 108 -7.23 -8.26 -7.46
C GLY A 108 -7.35 -7.08 -6.50
N ILE A 109 -6.82 -5.96 -6.94
CA ILE A 109 -6.98 -4.64 -6.32
C ILE A 109 -8.00 -3.83 -7.13
N PHE A 110 -8.97 -3.27 -6.41
CA PHE A 110 -10.09 -2.52 -6.97
C PHE A 110 -10.18 -1.15 -6.31
N ILE A 111 -10.85 -0.22 -6.96
CA ILE A 111 -11.17 1.11 -6.41
C ILE A 111 -12.68 1.30 -6.41
N ALA A 112 -13.25 1.63 -5.24
CA ALA A 112 -14.62 2.06 -5.08
C ALA A 112 -14.70 3.60 -5.00
N GLU A 113 -15.61 4.21 -5.76
CA GLU A 113 -15.84 5.65 -5.81
C GLU A 113 -17.28 5.95 -6.23
N GLY A 114 -17.99 6.81 -5.49
CA GLY A 114 -19.32 7.25 -5.92
C GLY A 114 -20.34 6.13 -6.17
N GLY A 115 -20.18 4.98 -5.50
CA GLY A 115 -21.00 3.80 -5.74
C GLY A 115 -20.56 2.96 -6.92
N GLN A 116 -19.49 3.30 -7.60
CA GLN A 116 -18.95 2.49 -8.66
C GLN A 116 -17.70 1.78 -8.19
N VAL A 117 -17.48 0.57 -8.71
CA VAL A 117 -16.22 -0.14 -8.51
C VAL A 117 -15.55 -0.30 -9.87
N ARG A 118 -14.26 0.03 -9.93
CA ARG A 118 -13.40 -0.21 -11.10
C ARG A 118 -12.23 -1.11 -10.71
N LYS A 119 -11.76 -1.90 -11.69
CA LYS A 119 -10.53 -2.67 -11.57
C LYS A 119 -9.34 -1.70 -11.57
N LEU A 120 -8.40 -1.87 -10.65
CA LEU A 120 -7.09 -1.23 -10.71
C LEU A 120 -6.04 -2.20 -11.28
N ALA A 121 -5.95 -3.40 -10.70
CA ALA A 121 -5.14 -4.50 -11.20
C ALA A 121 -5.77 -5.82 -10.77
N ALA A 122 -5.76 -6.85 -11.62
CA ALA A 122 -6.29 -8.16 -11.24
C ALA A 122 -5.49 -9.31 -11.81
N PHE A 123 -5.79 -10.51 -11.31
CA PHE A 123 -5.23 -11.76 -11.82
C PHE A 123 -5.36 -11.85 -13.35
N GLY A 124 -4.27 -12.23 -14.00
CA GLY A 124 -4.17 -12.39 -15.45
C GLY A 124 -3.86 -11.10 -16.22
N ASP A 125 -3.73 -9.96 -15.54
CA ASP A 125 -3.30 -8.72 -16.22
C ASP A 125 -1.85 -8.84 -16.70
N ASN A 126 -1.61 -8.48 -17.95
CA ASN A 126 -0.31 -8.57 -18.60
C ASN A 126 0.65 -7.50 -18.06
N LEU A 127 1.91 -7.87 -17.89
CA LEU A 127 2.99 -6.96 -17.53
C LEU A 127 3.83 -6.60 -18.76
N SER A 128 4.26 -5.34 -18.85
CA SER A 128 5.09 -4.85 -19.97
C SER A 128 6.45 -5.56 -20.08
N GLY A 129 6.96 -6.12 -18.97
CA GLY A 129 8.19 -6.92 -18.92
C GLY A 129 8.00 -8.43 -19.17
N GLY A 130 6.80 -8.86 -19.58
CA GLY A 130 6.44 -10.26 -19.76
C GLY A 130 5.87 -10.91 -18.49
N GLY A 131 5.05 -11.94 -18.71
CA GLY A 131 4.27 -12.59 -17.65
C GLY A 131 2.96 -11.85 -17.32
N THR A 132 2.24 -12.39 -16.34
CA THR A 132 0.94 -11.87 -15.88
C THR A 132 0.90 -11.81 -14.36
N LEU A 133 0.13 -10.86 -13.81
CA LEU A 133 -0.20 -10.85 -12.38
C LEU A 133 -0.93 -12.15 -12.00
N ALA A 134 -0.56 -12.77 -10.88
CA ALA A 134 -0.98 -14.13 -10.54
C ALA A 134 -1.49 -14.33 -9.11
N GLU A 135 -1.01 -13.59 -8.11
CA GLU A 135 -1.49 -13.70 -6.73
C GLU A 135 -1.25 -12.38 -6.01
N PHE A 136 -2.26 -11.87 -5.30
CA PHE A 136 -2.19 -10.64 -4.52
C PHE A 136 -2.34 -10.94 -3.02
N GLY A 137 -2.94 -12.07 -2.68
CA GLY A 137 -3.21 -12.47 -1.30
C GLY A 137 -1.97 -12.68 -0.42
N ALA A 138 -0.78 -12.84 -1.00
CA ALA A 138 0.48 -12.84 -0.24
C ALA A 138 0.75 -11.48 0.43
N HIS A 139 0.31 -10.38 -0.20
CA HIS A 139 0.50 -9.01 0.27
C HIS A 139 -0.75 -8.15 0.01
N PRO A 140 -1.88 -8.37 0.71
CA PRO A 140 -3.18 -7.76 0.41
C PRO A 140 -3.31 -6.32 0.93
N LEU A 141 -2.22 -5.54 0.87
CA LEU A 141 -2.08 -4.21 1.45
C LEU A 141 -1.79 -3.18 0.35
N PRO A 142 -2.80 -2.77 -0.44
CA PRO A 142 -2.61 -1.71 -1.42
C PRO A 142 -2.39 -0.37 -0.73
N SER A 143 -1.60 0.51 -1.36
CA SER A 143 -1.57 1.94 -1.07
C SER A 143 -2.20 2.73 -2.22
N LEU A 144 -2.66 3.96 -1.96
CA LEU A 144 -3.43 4.78 -2.90
C LEU A 144 -3.04 6.25 -2.76
N ASN A 145 -2.80 6.94 -3.86
CA ASN A 145 -2.55 8.38 -3.87
C ASN A 145 -3.78 9.21 -4.33
N ALA A 146 -3.67 10.53 -4.29
CA ALA A 146 -4.71 11.47 -4.67
C ALA A 146 -5.12 11.40 -6.15
N ALA A 147 -4.24 10.93 -7.04
CA ALA A 147 -4.55 10.72 -8.45
C ALA A 147 -5.42 9.47 -8.68
N GLY A 148 -5.50 8.57 -7.69
CA GLY A 148 -6.18 7.28 -7.82
C GLY A 148 -5.28 6.19 -8.41
N HIS A 149 -3.96 6.41 -8.37
CA HIS A 149 -2.94 5.41 -8.65
C HIS A 149 -2.66 4.63 -7.36
N GLY A 150 -2.47 3.32 -7.49
CA GLY A 150 -2.23 2.47 -6.33
C GLY A 150 -1.00 1.60 -6.50
N ALA A 151 -0.26 1.44 -5.40
CA ALA A 151 0.91 0.59 -5.36
C ALA A 151 0.62 -0.69 -4.57
N PHE A 152 1.18 -1.81 -5.02
CA PHE A 152 0.98 -3.12 -4.41
C PHE A 152 2.12 -4.08 -4.76
N VAL A 153 2.17 -5.19 -4.05
CA VAL A 153 3.01 -6.36 -4.37
C VAL A 153 2.11 -7.47 -4.92
N ALA A 154 2.59 -8.20 -5.91
CA ALA A 154 1.90 -9.38 -6.44
C ALA A 154 2.87 -10.39 -7.03
N HIS A 155 2.50 -11.68 -6.96
CA HIS A 155 3.18 -12.74 -7.67
C HIS A 155 2.99 -12.60 -9.20
N ILE A 156 3.98 -13.08 -9.93
CA ILE A 156 4.03 -13.05 -11.39
C ILE A 156 4.04 -14.50 -11.92
N ALA A 157 3.15 -14.81 -12.86
CA ALA A 157 3.14 -16.06 -13.60
C ALA A 157 3.71 -15.89 -15.01
N GLY A 158 4.32 -16.95 -15.54
CA GLY A 158 4.81 -16.98 -16.93
C GLY A 158 5.99 -16.05 -17.22
N GLY A 159 6.62 -15.49 -16.20
CA GLY A 159 7.82 -14.64 -16.28
C GLY A 159 9.05 -15.28 -15.64
N ARG A 160 10.19 -14.57 -15.70
CA ARG A 160 11.42 -14.97 -14.98
C ARG A 160 11.36 -14.65 -13.48
N ALA A 161 10.60 -13.62 -13.13
CA ALA A 161 10.39 -13.18 -11.75
C ALA A 161 9.17 -13.89 -11.17
N THR A 162 9.21 -14.16 -9.86
CA THR A 162 8.11 -14.78 -9.10
C THR A 162 7.20 -13.74 -8.46
N GLU A 163 7.69 -12.52 -8.24
CA GLU A 163 7.00 -11.43 -7.55
C GLU A 163 7.56 -10.08 -8.02
N GLY A 164 6.77 -9.02 -7.85
CA GLY A 164 7.25 -7.64 -8.03
C GLY A 164 6.46 -6.59 -7.24
N VAL A 165 7.02 -5.39 -7.23
CA VAL A 165 6.35 -4.15 -6.77
C VAL A 165 5.82 -3.42 -8.00
N PHE A 166 4.56 -3.01 -7.92
CA PHE A 166 3.85 -2.39 -9.03
C PHE A 166 3.21 -1.07 -8.63
N LEU A 167 3.11 -0.16 -9.60
CA LEU A 167 2.27 1.02 -9.58
C LEU A 167 1.21 0.86 -10.67
N ALA A 168 -0.05 0.83 -10.30
CA ALA A 168 -1.15 0.78 -11.25
C ALA A 168 -1.85 2.14 -11.33
N ALA A 169 -2.14 2.52 -12.56
CA ALA A 169 -2.87 3.70 -12.94
C ALA A 169 -3.88 3.33 -14.05
N PRO A 170 -4.84 4.21 -14.40
CA PRO A 170 -5.82 3.91 -15.46
C PRO A 170 -5.22 3.47 -16.80
N GLU A 171 -4.02 3.95 -17.13
CA GLU A 171 -3.25 3.63 -18.33
C GLU A 171 -2.61 2.23 -18.31
N GLY A 172 -2.44 1.63 -17.14
CA GLY A 172 -1.85 0.29 -17.00
C GLY A 172 -1.07 0.08 -15.71
N VAL A 173 -0.38 -1.05 -15.66
CA VAL A 173 0.46 -1.46 -14.52
C VAL A 173 1.92 -1.28 -14.87
N GLN A 174 2.60 -0.38 -14.16
CA GLN A 174 4.04 -0.19 -14.23
C GLN A 174 4.74 -1.12 -13.24
N THR A 175 5.74 -1.86 -13.72
CA THR A 175 6.65 -2.63 -12.86
C THR A 175 7.75 -1.73 -12.31
N ILE A 176 7.90 -1.68 -10.99
CA ILE A 176 8.89 -0.86 -10.28
C ILE A 176 10.11 -1.69 -9.89
N ALA A 177 9.88 -2.91 -9.38
CA ALA A 177 10.93 -3.85 -9.00
C ALA A 177 10.45 -5.29 -9.18
N ARG A 178 11.36 -6.24 -9.44
CA ARG A 178 11.04 -7.67 -9.56
C ARG A 178 12.04 -8.54 -8.84
N ALA A 179 11.55 -9.66 -8.32
CA ALA A 179 12.41 -10.70 -7.78
C ALA A 179 13.31 -11.27 -8.90
N GLY A 180 14.59 -11.44 -8.60
CA GLY A 180 15.63 -11.84 -9.54
C GLY A 180 16.37 -10.69 -10.23
N ASP A 181 15.87 -9.44 -10.15
CA ASP A 181 16.61 -8.27 -10.63
C ASP A 181 17.76 -7.93 -9.66
N ASP A 182 18.82 -7.31 -10.18
CA ASP A 182 19.93 -6.80 -9.36
C ASP A 182 19.41 -5.77 -8.34
N ALA A 183 19.92 -5.85 -7.11
CA ALA A 183 19.53 -4.96 -6.02
C ALA A 183 20.30 -3.62 -6.10
N PRO A 184 19.66 -2.48 -6.41
CA PRO A 184 20.36 -1.21 -6.57
C PRO A 184 21.09 -0.77 -5.29
N GLY A 185 22.34 -0.32 -5.41
CA GLY A 185 23.13 0.09 -4.24
C GLY A 185 23.56 -1.07 -3.32
N MET A 186 23.37 -2.32 -3.75
CA MET A 186 23.79 -3.53 -3.04
C MET A 186 24.66 -4.40 -3.96
N PRO A 187 25.99 -4.16 -4.05
CA PRO A 187 26.86 -4.91 -4.96
C PRO A 187 26.80 -6.42 -4.74
N GLY A 188 26.48 -7.15 -5.82
CA GLY A 188 26.27 -8.61 -5.81
C GLY A 188 24.98 -9.07 -5.11
N GLY A 189 24.08 -8.14 -4.79
CA GLY A 189 22.77 -8.41 -4.22
C GLY A 189 21.71 -8.61 -5.30
N VAL A 190 20.74 -9.48 -5.02
CA VAL A 190 19.59 -9.76 -5.88
C VAL A 190 18.31 -9.61 -5.06
N LEU A 191 17.32 -8.91 -5.62
CA LEU A 191 16.00 -8.78 -5.01
C LEU A 191 15.31 -10.16 -4.98
N ILE A 192 14.71 -10.56 -3.85
CA ILE A 192 14.06 -11.88 -3.76
C ILE A 192 12.59 -11.84 -3.34
N SER A 193 12.18 -10.88 -2.50
CA SER A 193 10.78 -10.64 -2.14
C SER A 193 10.59 -9.21 -1.62
N PHE A 194 9.34 -8.78 -1.52
CA PHE A 194 9.00 -7.38 -1.21
C PHE A 194 7.91 -7.26 -0.15
N ASP A 195 8.02 -6.23 0.68
CA ASP A 195 6.95 -5.81 1.57
C ASP A 195 6.00 -4.82 0.86
N ALA A 196 4.81 -4.65 1.44
CA ALA A 196 3.80 -3.75 0.89
C ALA A 196 4.29 -2.29 0.78
N PRO A 197 4.25 -1.68 -0.43
CA PRO A 197 4.75 -0.33 -0.66
C PRO A 197 3.81 0.75 -0.11
N SER A 198 4.40 1.89 0.23
CA SER A 198 3.71 3.16 0.37
C SER A 198 3.90 4.01 -0.88
N VAL A 199 2.89 4.79 -1.26
CA VAL A 199 2.90 5.69 -2.43
C VAL A 199 2.46 7.09 -1.99
N ASN A 200 3.09 8.13 -2.56
CA ASN A 200 2.65 9.52 -2.37
C ASN A 200 2.00 10.10 -3.64
N ASP A 201 1.59 11.36 -3.58
CA ASP A 201 0.89 12.06 -4.67
C ASP A 201 1.78 12.38 -5.88
N ASN A 202 3.10 12.15 -5.78
CA ASN A 202 4.06 12.31 -6.88
C ASN A 202 4.37 10.98 -7.59
N ASP A 203 3.63 9.90 -7.31
CA ASP A 203 3.92 8.54 -7.79
C ASP A 203 5.31 8.01 -7.35
N GLU A 204 5.81 8.54 -6.23
CA GLU A 204 7.00 8.02 -5.57
C GLU A 204 6.61 6.92 -4.60
N LEU A 205 7.46 5.89 -4.50
CA LEU A 205 7.18 4.72 -3.66
C LEU A 205 8.31 4.50 -2.65
N ALA A 206 7.95 4.03 -1.46
CA ALA A 206 8.90 3.45 -0.50
C ALA A 206 8.45 2.05 -0.09
N PHE A 207 9.39 1.10 -0.08
CA PHE A 207 9.14 -0.30 0.29
C PHE A 207 10.42 -0.97 0.81
N VAL A 208 10.24 -1.99 1.66
CA VAL A 208 11.34 -2.89 2.05
C VAL A 208 11.39 -4.06 1.09
N ALA A 209 12.60 -4.47 0.72
CA ALA A 209 12.84 -5.68 -0.04
C ALA A 209 13.82 -6.57 0.69
N ASN A 210 13.59 -7.88 0.64
CA ASN A 210 14.59 -8.86 1.01
C ASN A 210 15.60 -8.97 -0.14
N VAL A 211 16.88 -8.81 0.19
CA VAL A 211 17.99 -8.88 -0.77
C VAL A 211 18.90 -10.04 -0.41
N ARG A 212 19.04 -11.00 -1.32
CA ARG A 212 20.03 -12.06 -1.18
C ARG A 212 21.40 -11.57 -1.64
N ARG A 213 22.40 -11.64 -0.76
CA ARG A 213 23.79 -11.29 -1.05
C ARG A 213 24.72 -12.39 -0.54
N GLY A 214 25.23 -13.21 -1.46
CA GLY A 214 25.98 -14.41 -1.08
C GLY A 214 25.08 -15.41 -0.34
N ARG A 215 25.38 -15.67 0.94
CA ARG A 215 24.57 -16.55 1.81
C ARG A 215 23.61 -15.78 2.71
N ASP A 216 23.68 -14.46 2.72
CA ASP A 216 22.89 -13.61 3.59
C ASP A 216 21.62 -13.15 2.87
N THR A 217 20.53 -13.01 3.60
CA THR A 217 19.33 -12.29 3.20
C THR A 217 19.20 -11.09 4.10
N LEU A 218 19.10 -9.90 3.52
CA LEU A 218 19.12 -8.62 4.22
C LEU A 218 17.86 -7.81 3.91
N ASP A 219 17.31 -7.15 4.92
CA ASP A 219 16.28 -6.13 4.70
C ASP A 219 16.90 -4.87 4.07
N VAL A 220 16.29 -4.35 3.00
CA VAL A 220 16.72 -3.12 2.35
C VAL A 220 15.53 -2.20 2.08
N LEU A 221 15.57 -1.00 2.63
CA LEU A 221 14.59 0.04 2.36
C LEU A 221 14.96 0.75 1.05
N TYR A 222 14.02 0.73 0.10
CA TYR A 222 14.13 1.40 -1.19
C TYR A 222 13.18 2.58 -1.31
N PHE A 223 13.58 3.55 -2.13
CA PHE A 223 12.79 4.68 -2.58
C PHE A 223 12.82 4.75 -4.11
N TRP A 224 11.66 4.81 -4.73
CA TRP A 224 11.47 5.05 -6.16
C TRP A 224 10.99 6.49 -6.35
N ASN A 225 11.76 7.28 -7.11
CA ASN A 225 11.48 8.71 -7.32
C ASN A 225 10.71 9.01 -8.62
N GLY A 226 9.94 8.05 -9.13
CA GLY A 226 9.29 8.15 -10.44
C GLY A 226 10.19 7.73 -11.62
N ARG A 227 11.51 7.61 -11.41
CA ARG A 227 12.47 7.27 -12.49
C ARG A 227 13.52 6.23 -12.13
N LEU A 228 14.04 6.25 -10.91
CA LEU A 228 15.12 5.38 -10.47
C LEU A 228 14.80 4.80 -9.09
N LEU A 229 15.10 3.51 -8.94
CA LEU A 229 15.04 2.82 -7.66
C LEU A 229 16.36 3.02 -6.92
N GLN A 230 16.29 3.56 -5.71
CA GLN A 230 17.44 3.94 -4.91
C GLN A 230 17.36 3.30 -3.52
N ARG A 231 18.47 2.74 -3.05
CA ARG A 231 18.60 2.27 -1.66
C ARG A 231 18.64 3.48 -0.73
N VAL A 232 17.83 3.44 0.32
CA VAL A 232 17.82 4.41 1.42
C VAL A 232 18.73 3.95 2.55
N THR A 233 18.49 2.74 3.06
CA THR A 233 19.30 2.08 4.11
C THR A 233 19.12 0.57 4.00
N ALA A 234 20.08 -0.19 4.50
CA ALA A 234 20.05 -1.66 4.53
C ALA A 234 20.39 -2.19 5.93
N GLU A 235 19.92 -3.38 6.24
CA GLU A 235 20.44 -4.20 7.33
C GLU A 235 21.98 -4.32 7.20
N GLY A 236 22.67 -4.18 8.33
CA GLY A 236 24.13 -4.14 8.39
C GLY A 236 24.74 -2.74 8.19
N ASP A 237 23.96 -1.72 7.83
CA ASP A 237 24.47 -0.35 7.69
C ASP A 237 24.92 0.22 9.04
N ARG A 238 26.14 0.75 9.09
CA ARG A 238 26.68 1.42 10.29
C ARG A 238 26.11 2.82 10.40
N LEU A 239 25.43 3.10 11.51
CA LEU A 239 24.77 4.39 11.72
C LEU A 239 25.70 5.37 12.44
N LEU A 240 26.67 5.95 11.73
CA LEU A 240 27.76 6.72 12.34
C LEU A 240 27.31 7.87 13.26
N ARG A 241 26.20 8.56 12.93
CA ARG A 241 25.66 9.66 13.74
C ARG A 241 24.77 9.21 14.91
N ILE A 242 24.16 8.03 14.80
CA ILE A 242 23.18 7.51 15.78
C ILE A 242 23.87 6.52 16.73
N GLY A 243 24.87 5.78 16.26
CA GLY A 243 25.49 4.64 16.93
C GLY A 243 24.81 3.32 16.57
N GLY A 244 25.60 2.25 16.60
CA GLY A 244 25.12 0.89 16.28
C GLY A 244 25.06 0.58 14.80
N THR A 245 24.37 -0.52 14.49
CA THR A 245 24.16 -1.05 13.14
C THR A 245 22.69 -1.28 12.90
N MET A 246 22.20 -0.89 11.72
CA MET A 246 20.84 -1.19 11.29
C MET A 246 20.65 -2.71 11.27
N ASP A 247 19.57 -3.20 11.86
CA ASP A 247 19.20 -4.62 11.86
C ASP A 247 17.89 -4.76 11.06
N LYS A 248 16.86 -5.42 11.61
CA LYS A 248 15.54 -5.55 10.97
C LYS A 248 14.89 -4.21 10.64
N ILE A 249 14.35 -4.08 9.43
CA ILE A 249 13.66 -2.86 8.96
C ILE A 249 12.19 -3.21 8.74
N GLY A 250 11.28 -2.49 9.40
CA GLY A 250 9.84 -2.69 9.23
C GLY A 250 9.23 -1.82 8.12
N GLY A 251 7.93 -1.99 7.94
CA GLY A 251 7.20 -1.42 6.82
C GLY A 251 7.20 0.11 6.81
N PRO A 252 7.58 0.75 5.69
CA PRO A 252 7.70 2.19 5.60
C PRO A 252 6.36 2.87 5.35
N ALA A 253 6.29 4.14 5.74
CA ALA A 253 5.28 5.09 5.30
C ALA A 253 5.96 6.31 4.67
N LEU A 254 5.33 6.86 3.63
CA LEU A 254 5.86 7.96 2.81
C LEU A 254 4.84 9.08 2.78
N ASN A 255 5.28 10.33 2.97
CA ASN A 255 4.44 11.51 2.79
C ASN A 255 4.74 12.27 1.48
N ASN A 256 3.94 13.30 1.19
CA ASN A 256 4.07 14.09 -0.04
C ASN A 256 5.34 14.94 -0.13
N ALA A 257 6.06 15.13 0.98
CA ALA A 257 7.35 15.80 1.00
C ALA A 257 8.53 14.85 0.71
N GLY A 258 8.28 13.56 0.42
CA GLY A 258 9.32 12.56 0.20
C GLY A 258 9.98 12.05 1.49
N VAL A 259 9.38 12.32 2.65
CA VAL A 259 9.88 11.84 3.95
C VAL A 259 9.38 10.42 4.18
N ILE A 260 10.31 9.51 4.44
CA ILE A 260 10.03 8.10 4.72
C ILE A 260 10.15 7.89 6.22
N ALA A 261 9.08 7.47 6.89
CA ALA A 261 9.11 7.00 8.27
C ALA A 261 9.08 5.47 8.32
N PHE A 262 9.88 4.86 9.18
CA PHE A 262 9.94 3.40 9.31
C PHE A 262 10.42 2.96 10.70
N PRO A 263 9.89 1.87 11.27
CA PRO A 263 10.46 1.25 12.45
C PRO A 263 11.69 0.41 12.06
N ALA A 264 12.70 0.36 12.91
CA ALA A 264 13.82 -0.57 12.75
C ALA A 264 14.44 -0.98 14.08
N ALA A 265 15.03 -2.18 14.10
CA ALA A 265 15.87 -2.65 15.19
C ALA A 265 17.31 -2.15 15.00
N LEU A 266 18.03 -2.01 16.11
CA LEU A 266 19.45 -1.67 16.10
C LEU A 266 20.26 -2.73 16.84
N PHE A 267 21.33 -3.17 16.21
CA PHE A 267 22.34 -3.98 16.88
C PHE A 267 23.44 -3.09 17.48
N ARG A 268 23.70 -3.26 18.78
CA ARG A 268 24.71 -2.50 19.56
C ARG A 268 24.55 -0.97 19.41
N GLY A 269 23.32 -0.49 19.30
CA GLY A 269 22.97 0.93 19.23
C GLY A 269 22.66 1.54 20.60
N PRO A 270 22.36 2.86 20.65
CA PRO A 270 21.92 3.53 21.88
C PRO A 270 20.55 3.04 22.37
N ALA A 271 19.77 2.41 21.48
CA ALA A 271 18.50 1.76 21.74
C ALA A 271 18.50 0.39 21.03
N LEU A 272 17.60 -0.53 21.44
CA LEU A 272 17.41 -1.81 20.75
C LEU A 272 16.61 -1.68 19.43
N GLY A 273 16.02 -0.51 19.20
CA GLY A 273 15.24 -0.19 18.02
C GLY A 273 14.54 1.15 18.19
N GLY A 274 13.85 1.60 17.16
CA GLY A 274 13.19 2.90 17.15
C GLY A 274 12.40 3.18 15.88
N ILE A 275 11.78 4.35 15.85
CA ILE A 275 11.19 4.92 14.65
C ILE A 275 12.19 5.89 14.04
N PHE A 276 12.48 5.72 12.75
CA PHE A 276 13.42 6.52 11.98
C PHE A 276 12.68 7.33 10.92
N VAL A 277 13.33 8.41 10.48
CA VAL A 277 12.97 9.08 9.22
C VAL A 277 14.17 9.16 8.29
N ALA A 278 13.92 9.11 6.98
CA ALA A 278 14.90 9.25 5.90
C ALA A 278 14.25 9.82 4.61
N GLY A 279 14.90 9.67 3.46
CA GLY A 279 14.42 10.14 2.16
C GLY A 279 14.77 11.60 1.92
N ALA A 280 13.75 12.46 1.79
CA ALA A 280 13.92 13.91 1.72
C ALA A 280 14.51 14.53 3.01
N ARG A 281 14.56 13.76 4.11
CA ARG A 281 15.29 14.10 5.34
C ARG A 281 16.48 13.18 5.51
N GLU A 282 17.53 13.68 6.19
CA GLU A 282 18.64 12.84 6.60
C GLU A 282 18.16 11.72 7.55
N LEU A 283 18.81 10.56 7.46
CA LEU A 283 18.55 9.43 8.35
C LEU A 283 18.76 9.84 9.82
N ARG A 284 17.69 9.78 10.61
CA ARG A 284 17.73 10.08 12.05
C ARG A 284 16.74 9.22 12.84
N LEU A 285 17.10 8.94 14.09
CA LEU A 285 16.21 8.34 15.09
C LEU A 285 15.25 9.41 15.61
N VAL A 286 13.94 9.16 15.55
CA VAL A 286 12.89 10.05 16.05
C VAL A 286 12.51 9.69 17.49
N VAL A 287 12.33 8.40 17.76
CA VAL A 287 12.02 7.85 19.08
C VAL A 287 12.64 6.47 19.20
N GLY A 288 13.34 6.20 20.30
CA GLY A 288 14.03 4.95 20.58
C GLY A 288 13.40 4.15 21.71
N ALA A 289 13.63 2.84 21.70
CA ALA A 289 13.35 2.00 22.86
C ALA A 289 14.25 2.44 24.04
N GLY A 290 13.66 2.64 25.20
CA GLY A 290 14.28 3.26 26.37
C GLY A 290 13.82 4.70 26.62
N ASP A 291 13.27 5.39 25.61
CA ASP A 291 12.70 6.72 25.76
C ASP A 291 11.46 6.69 26.66
N ARG A 292 11.10 7.85 27.21
CA ARG A 292 9.93 8.01 28.08
C ARG A 292 8.74 8.50 27.28
N ALA A 293 7.61 7.80 27.42
CA ALA A 293 6.30 8.29 26.99
C ALA A 293 5.87 9.47 27.89
N PRO A 294 4.88 10.29 27.47
CA PRO A 294 4.35 11.39 28.29
C PRO A 294 3.83 10.96 29.66
N SER A 295 3.34 9.72 29.79
CA SER A 295 2.96 9.11 31.07
C SER A 295 4.14 8.82 32.01
N GLY A 296 5.38 8.92 31.53
CA GLY A 296 6.59 8.52 32.27
C GLY A 296 6.97 7.05 32.11
N ALA A 297 6.09 6.23 31.51
CA ALA A 297 6.40 4.84 31.17
C ALA A 297 7.53 4.75 30.13
N MET A 298 8.32 3.68 30.19
CA MET A 298 9.42 3.45 29.23
C MET A 298 8.90 2.80 27.97
N ILE A 299 9.30 3.27 26.80
CA ILE A 299 9.00 2.63 25.53
C ILE A 299 9.91 1.41 25.36
N LEU A 300 9.33 0.22 25.29
CA LEU A 300 10.08 -1.03 25.19
C LEU A 300 10.22 -1.50 23.75
N ARG A 301 9.14 -1.40 22.96
CA ARG A 301 9.05 -1.89 21.58
C ARG A 301 8.03 -1.07 20.78
N PHE A 302 8.07 -1.21 19.47
CA PHE A 302 7.21 -0.53 18.51
C PHE A 302 6.46 -1.54 17.62
N SER A 303 5.37 -1.12 16.99
CA SER A 303 4.71 -1.85 15.92
C SER A 303 5.62 -2.00 14.69
N GLU A 304 5.41 -3.05 13.90
CA GLU A 304 6.21 -3.35 12.69
C GLU A 304 5.96 -2.38 11.52
N ARG A 305 4.91 -1.54 11.63
CA ARG A 305 4.59 -0.48 10.67
C ARG A 305 4.27 0.81 11.41
N VAL A 306 4.44 1.91 10.70
CA VAL A 306 4.08 3.26 11.13
C VAL A 306 3.23 3.93 10.06
N ALA A 307 2.67 5.09 10.38
CA ALA A 307 2.09 6.00 9.40
C ALA A 307 2.65 7.41 9.60
N ILE A 308 2.81 8.17 8.51
CA ILE A 308 3.26 9.56 8.52
C ILE A 308 2.26 10.41 7.74
N ASP A 309 1.96 11.61 8.23
CA ASP A 309 1.19 12.61 7.49
C ASP A 309 2.08 13.66 6.81
N ASP A 310 1.46 14.56 6.07
CA ASP A 310 2.17 15.58 5.29
C ASP A 310 2.84 16.65 6.16
N GLU A 311 2.36 16.86 7.39
CA GLU A 311 3.03 17.68 8.40
C GLU A 311 4.27 16.97 9.00
N GLY A 312 4.42 15.68 8.74
CA GLY A 312 5.53 14.84 9.20
C GLY A 312 5.34 14.30 10.61
N GLY A 313 4.11 14.32 11.12
CA GLY A 313 3.75 13.61 12.34
C GLY A 313 3.60 12.12 12.08
N ILE A 314 4.09 11.30 13.02
CA ILE A 314 4.20 9.84 12.84
C ILE A 314 3.35 9.15 13.89
N ALA A 315 2.39 8.34 13.47
CA ALA A 315 1.59 7.47 14.34
C ALA A 315 2.19 6.06 14.38
N PHE A 316 2.29 5.48 15.57
CA PHE A 316 2.85 4.14 15.78
C PHE A 316 2.27 3.46 17.02
N GLY A 317 2.25 2.13 17.02
CA GLY A 317 1.96 1.35 18.22
C GLY A 317 3.21 1.20 19.08
N ALA A 318 3.07 1.20 20.39
CA ALA A 318 4.17 1.03 21.33
C ALA A 318 3.79 0.09 22.48
N TYR A 319 4.78 -0.66 22.96
CA TYR A 319 4.70 -1.40 24.22
C TYR A 319 5.38 -0.59 25.30
N LEU A 320 4.64 -0.20 26.33
CA LEU A 320 5.10 0.64 27.42
C LEU A 320 5.34 -0.18 28.69
N GLY A 321 6.49 0.00 29.33
CA GLY A 321 6.87 -0.64 30.58
C GLY A 321 6.77 0.30 31.77
N GLU A 322 6.02 -0.09 32.80
CA GLU A 322 5.88 0.65 34.06
C GLU A 322 5.63 -0.32 35.22
N GLY A 323 6.33 -0.17 36.35
CA GLY A 323 6.06 -0.97 37.56
C GLY A 323 6.18 -2.49 37.39
N GLY A 324 6.91 -2.98 36.38
CA GLY A 324 7.04 -4.41 36.08
C GLY A 324 5.92 -4.99 35.21
N THR A 325 4.98 -4.17 34.75
CA THR A 325 3.95 -4.55 33.78
C THR A 325 4.27 -3.94 32.41
N THR A 326 3.71 -4.54 31.36
CA THR A 326 3.75 -4.01 29.99
C THR A 326 2.33 -3.76 29.54
N ARG A 327 2.09 -2.61 28.91
CA ARG A 327 0.79 -2.22 28.35
C ARG A 327 0.97 -1.69 26.93
N GLU A 328 0.00 -1.91 26.06
CA GLU A 328 0.03 -1.35 24.71
C GLU A 328 -0.43 0.12 24.68
N ALA A 329 0.07 0.90 23.73
CA ALA A 329 -0.34 2.26 23.49
C ALA A 329 -0.29 2.64 22.00
N VAL A 330 -1.20 3.50 21.60
CA VAL A 330 -1.14 4.26 20.35
C VAL A 330 -0.44 5.58 20.65
N MET A 331 0.67 5.81 19.97
CA MET A 331 1.54 6.95 20.17
C MET A 331 1.64 7.77 18.89
N ARG A 332 1.96 9.05 19.05
CA ARG A 332 2.24 9.94 17.94
C ARG A 332 3.43 10.84 18.24
N SER A 333 4.34 11.00 17.28
CA SER A 333 5.36 12.05 17.33
C SER A 333 4.94 13.22 16.46
N GLY A 334 5.12 14.45 16.93
CA GLY A 334 4.88 15.68 16.18
C GLY A 334 5.85 16.80 16.55
N ALA A 335 5.58 18.02 16.08
CA ALA A 335 6.40 19.19 16.36
C ALA A 335 6.51 19.51 17.87
N GLU A 336 5.47 19.18 18.64
CA GLU A 336 5.40 19.40 20.09
C GLU A 336 6.00 18.24 20.91
N GLY A 337 6.53 17.21 20.25
CA GLY A 337 7.10 16.01 20.89
C GLY A 337 6.19 14.79 20.78
N LEU A 338 6.28 13.89 21.77
CA LEU A 338 5.48 12.67 21.83
C LEU A 338 4.12 12.93 22.49
N ALA A 339 3.08 12.31 21.94
CA ALA A 339 1.74 12.26 22.50
C ALA A 339 1.30 10.80 22.67
N GLU A 340 0.68 10.50 23.81
CA GLU A 340 -0.02 9.23 24.07
C GLU A 340 -1.49 9.44 23.66
N ILE A 341 -1.91 8.79 22.57
CA ILE A 341 -3.24 8.97 21.97
C ILE A 341 -4.28 8.08 22.64
N ALA A 342 -3.89 6.84 22.91
CA ALA A 342 -4.68 5.85 23.63
C ALA A 342 -3.73 4.85 24.28
N ALA A 343 -4.12 4.30 25.43
CA ALA A 343 -3.35 3.25 26.06
C ALA A 343 -4.26 2.23 26.75
N GLU A 344 -3.78 0.99 26.80
CA GLU A 344 -4.45 -0.12 27.44
C GLU A 344 -4.75 0.20 28.92
N GLY A 345 -5.94 -0.18 29.37
CA GLY A 345 -6.51 0.14 30.67
C GLY A 345 -7.18 1.52 30.74
N ALA A 346 -6.91 2.45 29.81
CA ALA A 346 -7.54 3.78 29.81
C ALA A 346 -9.02 3.71 29.37
N PRO A 347 -9.88 4.64 29.83
CA PRO A 347 -11.26 4.74 29.36
C PRO A 347 -11.33 4.97 27.85
N ALA A 348 -12.21 4.23 27.16
CA ALA A 348 -12.43 4.41 25.74
C ALA A 348 -13.62 5.36 25.46
N PRO A 349 -13.52 6.26 24.46
CA PRO A 349 -14.66 7.03 23.97
C PRO A 349 -15.82 6.11 23.58
N GLY A 350 -17.03 6.42 24.04
CA GLY A 350 -18.20 5.57 23.81
C GLY A 350 -18.36 4.41 24.81
N GLY A 351 -17.53 4.32 25.85
CA GLY A 351 -17.69 3.41 26.98
C GLY A 351 -16.70 2.23 26.99
N GLY A 352 -16.49 1.66 28.17
CA GLY A 352 -15.50 0.61 28.41
C GLY A 352 -14.08 1.13 28.57
N ARG A 353 -13.11 0.22 28.50
CA ARG A 353 -11.66 0.50 28.54
C ARG A 353 -10.95 -0.18 27.39
N TYR A 354 -9.84 0.41 26.94
CA TYR A 354 -8.98 -0.23 25.96
C TYR A 354 -8.34 -1.49 26.56
N ALA A 355 -8.47 -2.62 25.86
CA ALA A 355 -7.91 -3.92 26.27
C ALA A 355 -6.75 -4.39 25.37
N GLY A 356 -6.49 -3.66 24.28
CA GLY A 356 -5.45 -3.96 23.30
C GLY A 356 -5.71 -3.24 21.99
N PHE A 357 -4.73 -3.19 21.10
CA PHE A 357 -4.83 -2.46 19.83
C PHE A 357 -4.67 -3.37 18.61
N GLY A 358 -5.17 -2.89 17.47
CA GLY A 358 -4.92 -3.50 16.17
C GLY A 358 -3.44 -3.40 15.76
N PRO A 359 -3.06 -3.96 14.60
CA PRO A 359 -1.66 -4.15 14.21
C PRO A 359 -0.82 -2.87 14.18
N TRP A 360 -1.39 -1.75 13.72
CA TRP A 360 -0.78 -0.42 13.77
C TRP A 360 -1.84 0.68 13.64
N PRO A 361 -1.59 1.88 14.20
CA PRO A 361 -2.39 3.06 13.92
C PRO A 361 -2.00 3.69 12.58
N THR A 362 -2.94 4.41 11.96
CA THR A 362 -2.71 5.18 10.73
C THR A 362 -2.82 6.68 10.98
N ALA A 363 -2.23 7.47 10.09
CA ALA A 363 -2.24 8.93 10.13
C ALA A 363 -2.90 9.48 8.87
N GLY A 364 -3.69 10.53 9.02
CA GLY A 364 -4.28 11.31 7.93
C GLY A 364 -3.93 12.80 8.07
N PRO A 365 -4.27 13.63 7.07
CA PRO A 365 -3.97 15.06 7.09
C PRO A 365 -4.49 15.79 8.33
N GLY A 366 -3.79 16.83 8.77
CA GLY A 366 -4.19 17.61 9.94
C GLY A 366 -4.03 16.88 11.27
N GLY A 367 -3.18 15.85 11.32
CA GLY A 367 -2.86 15.09 12.52
C GLY A 367 -3.89 14.06 12.96
N ALA A 368 -4.87 13.75 12.10
CA ALA A 368 -5.84 12.70 12.37
C ALA A 368 -5.12 11.36 12.58
N THR A 369 -5.44 10.66 13.66
CA THR A 369 -4.93 9.32 13.96
C THR A 369 -6.09 8.35 14.03
N ALA A 370 -5.97 7.19 13.38
CA ALA A 370 -6.99 6.16 13.40
C ALA A 370 -6.42 4.80 13.80
N PHE A 371 -7.21 4.01 14.51
CA PHE A 371 -6.81 2.69 14.99
C PHE A 371 -8.02 1.81 15.32
N ILE A 372 -7.78 0.50 15.38
CA ILE A 372 -8.72 -0.47 15.95
C ILE A 372 -8.30 -0.74 17.40
N ALA A 373 -9.25 -0.89 18.31
CA ALA A 373 -8.97 -1.33 19.67
C ALA A 373 -10.00 -2.36 20.17
N ALA A 374 -9.51 -3.29 20.98
CA ALA A 374 -10.35 -4.17 21.79
C ALA A 374 -10.86 -3.42 23.02
N LEU A 375 -12.09 -3.74 23.44
CA LEU A 375 -12.75 -3.06 24.56
C LEU A 375 -13.18 -4.04 25.64
N ASP A 376 -12.84 -3.72 26.88
CA ASP A 376 -13.38 -4.36 28.08
C ASP A 376 -14.54 -3.54 28.64
N GLY A 377 -15.71 -4.18 28.82
CA GLY A 377 -16.92 -3.54 29.34
C GLY A 377 -17.50 -2.45 28.41
N GLY A 378 -17.11 -2.46 27.13
CA GLY A 378 -17.59 -1.53 26.11
C GLY A 378 -18.84 -2.03 25.35
N PRO A 379 -19.36 -1.23 24.40
CA PRO A 379 -20.55 -1.55 23.61
C PRO A 379 -20.36 -2.73 22.63
N GLY A 380 -19.12 -3.19 22.43
CA GLY A 380 -18.76 -4.34 21.61
C GLY A 380 -17.31 -4.73 21.83
N PRO A 381 -16.86 -5.90 21.32
CA PRO A 381 -15.52 -6.43 21.58
C PRO A 381 -14.40 -5.68 20.86
N LEU A 382 -14.71 -5.03 19.73
CA LEU A 382 -13.78 -4.26 18.90
C LEU A 382 -14.47 -3.00 18.38
N ALA A 383 -13.73 -1.90 18.33
CA ALA A 383 -14.18 -0.65 17.75
C ALA A 383 -13.09 0.06 16.95
N ALA A 384 -13.51 0.81 15.93
CA ALA A 384 -12.68 1.74 15.19
C ALA A 384 -12.74 3.13 15.82
N PHE A 385 -11.57 3.73 16.01
CA PHE A 385 -11.39 5.06 16.59
C PHE A 385 -10.67 5.97 15.60
N ALA A 386 -11.03 7.24 15.62
CA ALA A 386 -10.34 8.26 14.85
C ALA A 386 -10.50 9.64 15.51
N GLY A 387 -9.51 10.51 15.31
CA GLY A 387 -9.57 11.92 15.73
C GLY A 387 -8.18 12.54 15.84
N MET A 388 -8.14 13.79 16.28
CA MET A 388 -6.90 14.45 16.67
C MET A 388 -6.47 14.00 18.07
N PRO A 389 -5.18 14.19 18.45
CA PRO A 389 -4.76 14.03 19.84
C PRO A 389 -5.66 14.82 20.79
N GLY A 390 -6.22 14.17 21.81
CA GLY A 390 -7.17 14.77 22.76
C GLY A 390 -8.65 14.77 22.32
N GLU A 391 -8.93 14.53 21.03
CA GLU A 391 -10.30 14.52 20.47
C GLU A 391 -10.64 13.18 19.79
N ILE A 392 -10.03 12.09 20.24
CA ILE A 392 -10.31 10.75 19.71
C ILE A 392 -11.77 10.38 20.00
N GLY A 393 -12.50 10.00 18.94
CA GLY A 393 -13.87 9.52 19.02
C GLY A 393 -13.99 8.09 18.50
N ARG A 394 -15.00 7.36 19.01
CA ARG A 394 -15.41 6.08 18.44
C ARG A 394 -16.17 6.33 17.14
N VAL A 395 -15.76 5.68 16.06
CA VAL A 395 -16.41 5.79 14.75
C VAL A 395 -17.38 4.65 14.49
N ALA A 396 -17.02 3.44 14.89
CA ALA A 396 -17.81 2.24 14.67
C ALA A 396 -17.50 1.19 15.72
N THR A 397 -18.50 0.39 16.11
CA THR A 397 -18.28 -0.85 16.87
C THR A 397 -18.93 -2.04 16.19
N ALA A 398 -18.39 -3.25 16.41
CA ALA A 398 -19.05 -4.47 15.96
C ALA A 398 -20.42 -4.60 16.65
N GLY A 399 -21.44 -4.97 15.88
CA GLY A 399 -22.83 -5.11 16.34
C GLY A 399 -23.64 -3.82 16.37
N GLU A 400 -23.07 -2.68 15.97
CA GLU A 400 -23.79 -1.42 15.86
C GLU A 400 -24.74 -1.40 14.65
N THR A 401 -25.97 -0.94 14.84
CA THR A 401 -26.92 -0.72 13.74
C THR A 401 -26.75 0.68 13.18
N LEU A 402 -26.36 0.76 11.90
CA LEU A 402 -26.25 2.01 11.15
C LEU A 402 -27.64 2.63 10.90
N PRO A 403 -27.73 3.94 10.61
CA PRO A 403 -28.99 4.60 10.24
C PRO A 403 -29.69 3.97 9.02
N SER A 404 -28.94 3.27 8.16
CA SER A 404 -29.48 2.47 7.04
C SER A 404 -30.20 1.19 7.47
N GLY A 405 -30.14 0.81 8.75
CA GLY A 405 -30.63 -0.45 9.29
C GLY A 405 -29.63 -1.62 9.20
N GLU A 406 -28.47 -1.40 8.57
CA GLU A 406 -27.40 -2.40 8.48
C GLU A 406 -26.69 -2.56 9.81
N VAL A 407 -26.43 -3.80 10.23
CA VAL A 407 -25.63 -4.08 11.43
C VAL A 407 -24.17 -4.27 11.03
N ILE A 408 -23.26 -3.54 11.67
CA ILE A 408 -21.82 -3.68 11.46
C ILE A 408 -21.40 -5.08 11.91
N GLY A 409 -20.88 -5.85 10.96
CA GLY A 409 -20.36 -7.19 11.23
C GLY A 409 -19.13 -7.20 12.13
N ARG A 410 -18.56 -8.39 12.32
CA ARG A 410 -17.31 -8.54 13.05
C ARG A 410 -16.16 -7.92 12.23
N PHE A 411 -15.29 -7.17 12.88
CA PHE A 411 -14.04 -6.70 12.27
C PHE A 411 -13.19 -7.90 11.81
N ALA A 412 -12.45 -7.72 10.71
CA ALA A 412 -11.47 -8.69 10.25
C ALA A 412 -10.45 -9.06 11.36
N VAL A 413 -9.88 -10.26 11.30
CA VAL A 413 -8.70 -10.58 12.12
C VAL A 413 -7.60 -9.61 11.71
N ASN A 414 -6.88 -9.02 12.68
CA ASN A 414 -5.87 -7.98 12.42
C ASN A 414 -6.43 -6.76 11.67
N ALA A 415 -7.70 -6.39 11.93
CA ALA A 415 -8.30 -5.21 11.30
C ALA A 415 -7.50 -3.94 11.56
N ILE A 416 -7.46 -3.08 10.54
CA ILE A 416 -6.88 -1.74 10.60
C ILE A 416 -7.97 -0.74 10.25
N ALA A 417 -7.91 0.42 10.90
CA ALA A 417 -8.67 1.60 10.50
C ALA A 417 -7.72 2.55 9.76
N MET A 418 -8.08 2.98 8.55
CA MET A 418 -7.26 3.88 7.75
C MET A 418 -7.83 5.29 7.74
N ALA A 419 -7.10 6.22 8.36
CA ALA A 419 -7.38 7.64 8.26
C ALA A 419 -7.10 8.13 6.84
N GLY A 420 -7.98 9.00 6.33
CA GLY A 420 -7.78 9.69 5.07
C GLY A 420 -8.19 11.16 5.14
N PRO A 421 -8.07 11.89 4.02
CA PRO A 421 -8.33 13.32 3.97
C PRO A 421 -9.75 13.69 4.38
N GLY A 422 -9.91 14.90 4.93
CA GLY A 422 -11.20 15.40 5.42
C GLY A 422 -11.76 14.64 6.63
N GLY A 423 -10.96 13.82 7.31
CA GLY A 423 -11.47 12.96 8.40
C GLY A 423 -12.21 11.73 7.90
N ALA A 424 -11.94 11.32 6.65
CA ALA A 424 -12.41 10.05 6.14
C ALA A 424 -11.79 8.89 6.94
N LEU A 425 -12.56 7.83 7.15
CA LEU A 425 -12.10 6.62 7.82
C LEU A 425 -12.61 5.38 7.10
N THR A 426 -11.74 4.42 6.83
CA THR A 426 -12.14 3.11 6.32
C THR A 426 -11.72 1.98 7.25
N PHE A 427 -12.47 0.88 7.21
CA PHE A 427 -12.15 -0.39 7.88
C PHE A 427 -12.94 -1.52 7.23
N ALA A 428 -12.55 -2.76 7.48
CA ALA A 428 -13.20 -3.95 6.93
C ALA A 428 -13.85 -4.84 8.00
N THR A 429 -14.99 -5.43 7.64
CA THR A 429 -15.64 -6.50 8.39
C THR A 429 -15.66 -7.79 7.57
N VAL A 430 -15.77 -8.91 8.27
CA VAL A 430 -15.81 -10.25 7.69
C VAL A 430 -17.08 -10.98 8.11
N ALA A 431 -17.66 -11.73 7.17
CA ALA A 431 -18.77 -12.64 7.47
C ALA A 431 -18.28 -13.86 8.25
N GLN A 432 -18.99 -14.25 9.31
CA GLN A 432 -18.76 -15.52 10.02
C GLN A 432 -19.94 -16.49 9.90
N ARG A 433 -21.12 -15.98 9.52
CA ARG A 433 -22.32 -16.78 9.29
C ARG A 433 -22.80 -16.63 7.84
N PRO A 434 -23.56 -17.60 7.30
CA PRO A 434 -24.05 -17.55 5.92
C PRO A 434 -24.94 -16.33 5.60
N ASP A 435 -25.57 -15.74 6.62
CA ASP A 435 -26.43 -14.55 6.53
C ASP A 435 -25.66 -13.22 6.64
N GLU A 436 -24.38 -13.26 7.05
CA GLU A 436 -23.52 -12.09 7.14
C GLU A 436 -22.78 -11.82 5.83
N ARG A 437 -22.37 -10.56 5.61
CA ARG A 437 -21.55 -10.17 4.48
C ARG A 437 -20.25 -9.53 4.96
N SER A 438 -19.16 -9.89 4.30
CA SER A 438 -17.92 -9.11 4.40
C SER A 438 -18.15 -7.76 3.74
N ALA A 439 -17.59 -6.70 4.28
CA ALA A 439 -17.77 -5.35 3.76
C ALA A 439 -16.56 -4.49 4.05
N ILE A 440 -16.36 -3.48 3.20
CA ILE A 440 -15.47 -2.36 3.50
C ILE A 440 -16.37 -1.16 3.76
N TYR A 441 -16.19 -0.55 4.92
CA TYR A 441 -16.91 0.65 5.29
C TYR A 441 -16.03 1.89 5.07
N CYS A 442 -16.69 2.99 4.74
CA CYS A 442 -16.10 4.31 4.70
C CYS A 442 -17.03 5.29 5.42
N ARG A 443 -16.49 6.04 6.38
CA ARG A 443 -17.08 7.27 6.87
C ARG A 443 -16.46 8.40 6.06
N SER A 444 -17.27 9.11 5.28
CA SER A 444 -16.87 10.37 4.67
C SER A 444 -17.32 11.52 5.59
N PRO A 445 -16.56 12.61 5.73
CA PRO A 445 -17.08 13.81 6.39
C PRO A 445 -18.36 14.30 5.69
N GLU A 446 -19.26 14.91 6.46
CA GLU A 446 -20.28 15.77 5.87
C GLU A 446 -19.56 16.90 5.12
N LEU A 447 -19.81 17.00 3.80
CA LEU A 447 -19.50 18.23 3.07
C LEU A 447 -20.35 19.32 3.73
N ARG A 448 -19.71 20.16 4.55
CA ARG A 448 -20.35 21.38 5.08
C ARG A 448 -20.43 22.45 4.01
#